data_AF-A0A949ZE09-F1
#
_entry.id   AF-A0A949ZE09-F1
#
_cell.length_a   1.000
_cell.length_b   1.000
_cell.length_c   1.000
_cell.angle_alpha   90.00
_cell.angle_beta   90.00
_cell.angle_gamma   90.00
#
_symmetry.space_group_name_H-M   'P 1'
#
loop_
_entity.id
_entity.type
_entity.pdbx_description
1 polymer ?
#
loop_
_entity_poly.entity_id
_entity_poly.type
_entity_poly.pdbx_seq_one_letter_code
_entity_poly.pdbx_strand_id
1 'polypeptide(L)'
;MNTKLSTLWIFATLNYLYCDVVTLMDPTLLKGFLAGNIGGMDVSQAFLLAGAVLVEIPISMVLLSRVLAGRPNRWVNIVAGAVMTVVQVASLFAKTPAPYYVFFSVLEIAATSAIVVSAWRWRVAGERLPAPKVVQSAS
;
A
#
# COMPACT_ATOMS: atom_id res chain seq x y z
N MET A 1 -9.62 -14.87 3.21
CA MET A 1 -8.92 -13.66 3.71
C MET A 1 -8.03 -13.05 2.63
N ASN A 2 -7.34 -13.86 1.83
CA ASN A 2 -6.66 -13.46 0.59
C ASN A 2 -7.51 -12.54 -0.31
N THR A 3 -8.82 -12.80 -0.44
CA THR A 3 -9.74 -11.91 -1.16
C THR A 3 -9.83 -10.51 -0.53
N LYS A 4 -9.93 -10.40 0.80
CA LYS A 4 -10.05 -9.09 1.48
C LYS A 4 -8.78 -8.25 1.33
N LEU A 5 -7.61 -8.87 1.49
CA LEU A 5 -6.32 -8.19 1.29
C LEU A 5 -6.15 -7.77 -0.17
N SER A 6 -6.45 -8.65 -1.12
CA SER A 6 -6.42 -8.34 -2.56
C SER A 6 -7.38 -7.20 -2.89
N THR A 7 -8.60 -7.17 -2.34
CA THR A 7 -9.54 -6.06 -2.52
C THR A 7 -9.01 -4.75 -1.94
N LEU A 8 -8.35 -4.77 -0.79
CA LEU A 8 -7.70 -3.57 -0.22
C LEU A 8 -6.55 -3.06 -1.10
N TRP A 9 -5.75 -3.96 -1.67
CA TRP A 9 -4.70 -3.59 -2.63
C TRP A 9 -5.28 -3.02 -3.93
N ILE A 10 -6.38 -3.57 -4.44
CA ILE A 10 -7.10 -2.99 -5.59
C ILE A 10 -7.58 -1.58 -5.26
N PHE A 11 -8.22 -1.40 -4.10
CA PHE A 11 -8.69 -0.09 -3.65
C PHE A 11 -7.53 0.91 -3.52
N ALA A 12 -6.41 0.52 -2.92
CA ALA A 12 -5.22 1.37 -2.79
C ALA A 12 -4.65 1.72 -4.18
N THR A 13 -4.50 0.74 -5.06
CA THR A 13 -3.98 0.94 -6.43
C THR A 13 -4.84 1.92 -7.22
N LEU A 14 -6.17 1.80 -7.13
CA LEU A 14 -7.09 2.74 -7.79
C LEU A 14 -7.00 4.15 -7.21
N ASN A 15 -6.80 4.30 -5.89
CA ASN A 15 -6.58 5.61 -5.29
C ASN A 15 -5.27 6.23 -5.77
N TYR A 16 -4.16 5.50 -5.76
CA TYR A 16 -2.87 5.99 -6.26
C TYR A 16 -2.99 6.42 -7.74
N LEU A 17 -3.59 5.58 -8.58
CA LEU A 17 -3.79 5.89 -9.99
C LEU A 17 -4.60 7.18 -10.19
N TYR A 18 -5.71 7.33 -9.46
CA TYR A 18 -6.54 8.51 -9.61
C TYR A 18 -5.89 9.76 -9.00
N CYS A 19 -5.12 9.61 -7.91
CA CYS A 19 -4.29 10.66 -7.32
C CYS A 19 -3.28 11.19 -8.35
N ASP A 20 -2.59 10.31 -9.07
CA ASP A 20 -1.66 10.68 -10.13
C ASP A 20 -2.37 11.40 -11.29
N VAL A 21 -3.54 10.92 -11.71
CA VAL A 21 -4.35 11.58 -12.76
C VAL A 21 -4.74 12.99 -12.33
N VAL A 22 -5.23 13.19 -11.11
CA VAL A 22 -5.59 14.52 -10.60
C VAL A 22 -4.34 15.41 -10.46
N THR A 23 -3.22 14.85 -10.04
CA THR A 23 -1.93 15.55 -9.94
C THR A 23 -1.47 16.07 -11.31
N LEU A 24 -1.70 15.30 -12.38
CA LEU A 24 -1.44 15.74 -13.76
C LEU A 24 -2.41 16.82 -14.26
N MET A 25 -3.59 16.94 -13.67
CA MET A 25 -4.55 18.00 -13.97
C MET A 25 -4.22 19.32 -13.25
N ASP A 26 -3.34 19.31 -12.25
CA ASP A 26 -2.87 20.50 -11.57
C ASP A 26 -1.98 21.33 -12.51
N PRO A 27 -2.38 22.56 -12.91
CA PRO A 27 -1.62 23.36 -13.87
C PRO A 27 -0.21 23.70 -13.39
N THR A 28 0.02 23.76 -12.08
CA THR A 28 1.32 24.09 -11.48
C THR A 28 2.28 22.92 -11.67
N LEU A 29 1.81 21.70 -11.37
CA LEU A 29 2.63 20.49 -11.51
C LEU A 29 2.77 20.09 -12.98
N LEU A 30 1.71 20.18 -13.78
CA LEU A 30 1.74 19.86 -15.21
C LEU A 30 2.79 20.69 -15.97
N LYS A 31 2.89 21.98 -15.69
CA LYS A 31 3.95 22.83 -16.26
C LYS A 31 5.34 22.35 -15.85
N GLY A 32 5.51 21.91 -14.61
CA GLY A 32 6.76 21.31 -14.14
C GLY A 32 7.11 20.01 -14.87
N PHE A 33 6.14 19.11 -15.02
CA PHE A 33 6.30 17.89 -15.81
C PHE A 33 6.71 18.19 -17.27
N LEU A 34 6.05 19.14 -17.92
CA LEU A 34 6.36 19.55 -19.30
C LEU A 34 7.73 20.24 -19.42
N ALA A 35 8.15 20.98 -18.39
CA ALA A 35 9.47 21.60 -18.32
C ALA A 35 10.58 20.61 -17.92
N GLY A 36 10.23 19.37 -17.56
CA GLY A 36 11.17 18.36 -17.07
C GLY A 36 11.68 18.61 -15.65
N ASN A 37 11.05 19.50 -14.88
CA ASN A 37 11.44 19.81 -13.51
C ASN A 37 10.24 20.10 -12.59
N ILE A 38 10.09 19.34 -11.51
CA ILE A 38 8.97 19.46 -10.57
C ILE A 38 9.48 20.03 -9.25
N GLY A 39 9.49 21.37 -9.18
CA GLY A 39 9.93 22.13 -8.01
C GLY A 39 11.32 21.75 -7.53
N GLY A 40 12.29 21.79 -8.44
CA GLY A 40 13.71 21.54 -8.17
C GLY A 40 14.18 20.11 -8.39
N MET A 41 13.28 19.17 -8.69
CA MET A 41 13.63 17.78 -9.05
C MET A 41 13.52 17.56 -10.54
N ASP A 42 14.59 17.07 -11.17
CA ASP A 42 14.60 16.74 -12.59
C ASP A 42 13.83 15.44 -12.87
N VAL A 43 12.92 15.51 -13.84
CA VAL A 43 12.14 14.38 -14.33
C VAL A 43 13.03 13.56 -15.27
N SER A 44 14.00 12.86 -14.68
CA SER A 44 14.92 11.98 -15.40
C SER A 44 14.30 10.60 -15.68
N GLN A 45 14.93 9.84 -16.57
CA GLN A 45 14.55 8.42 -16.79
C GLN A 45 14.61 7.60 -15.49
N ALA A 46 15.56 7.91 -14.61
CA ALA A 46 15.68 7.26 -13.31
C ALA A 46 14.50 7.61 -12.38
N PHE A 47 14.04 8.87 -12.40
CA PHE A 47 12.85 9.30 -11.65
C PHE A 47 11.59 8.55 -12.12
N LEU A 48 11.39 8.47 -13.43
CA LEU A 48 10.25 7.74 -14.02
C LEU A 48 10.30 6.25 -13.69
N LEU A 49 11.48 5.63 -13.77
CA LEU A 49 11.67 4.23 -13.41
C LEU A 49 11.40 3.99 -11.92
N ALA A 50 11.89 4.87 -11.04
CA ALA A 50 11.64 4.78 -9.61
C ALA A 50 10.14 4.87 -9.28
N GLY A 51 9.42 5.79 -9.91
CA GLY A 51 7.97 5.90 -9.79
C GLY A 51 7.24 4.63 -10.28
N ALA A 52 7.64 4.09 -11.43
CA ALA A 52 7.06 2.85 -11.97
C ALA A 52 7.27 1.66 -11.02
N VAL A 53 8.49 1.47 -10.50
CA VAL A 53 8.79 0.41 -9.53
C VAL A 53 7.97 0.57 -8.25
N LEU A 54 7.75 1.80 -7.80
CA LEU A 54 6.98 2.09 -6.59
C LEU A 54 5.52 1.69 -6.75
N VAL A 55 4.90 2.02 -7.89
CA VAL A 55 3.50 1.65 -8.20
C VAL A 55 3.35 0.16 -8.53
N GLU A 56 4.42 -0.52 -8.98
CA GLU A 56 4.40 -1.97 -9.19
C GLU A 56 4.25 -2.76 -7.88
N ILE A 57 4.65 -2.19 -6.73
CA ILE A 57 4.46 -2.82 -5.41
C ILE A 57 2.97 -3.08 -5.13
N PRO A 58 2.07 -2.07 -5.10
CA PRO A 58 0.66 -2.33 -4.85
C PRO A 58 0.01 -3.20 -5.93
N ILE A 59 0.39 -3.05 -7.21
CA ILE A 59 -0.12 -3.87 -8.33
C ILE A 59 0.22 -5.35 -8.12
N SER A 60 1.50 -5.66 -7.89
CA SER A 60 1.95 -7.03 -7.64
C SER A 60 1.30 -7.63 -6.39
N MET A 61 1.07 -6.83 -5.36
CA MET A 61 0.39 -7.26 -4.13
C MET A 61 -1.07 -7.67 -4.33
N VAL A 62 -1.75 -7.17 -5.36
CA VAL A 62 -3.10 -7.66 -5.74
C VAL A 62 -3.06 -9.16 -6.05
N LEU A 63 -2.06 -9.59 -6.81
CA LEU A 63 -1.86 -10.99 -7.21
C LEU A 63 -1.20 -11.81 -6.10
N LEU A 64 -0.14 -11.30 -5.50
CA LEU A 64 0.61 -12.01 -4.46
C LEU A 64 -0.25 -12.32 -3.23
N SER A 65 -1.18 -11.42 -2.87
CA SER A 65 -2.14 -11.66 -1.78
C SER A 65 -3.08 -12.84 -2.05
N ARG A 66 -3.26 -13.23 -3.32
CA ARG A 66 -4.09 -14.36 -3.75
C ARG A 66 -3.27 -15.65 -3.83
N VAL A 67 -2.06 -15.56 -4.38
CA VAL A 67 -1.17 -16.70 -4.66
C VAL A 67 -0.50 -17.21 -3.39
N LEU A 68 -0.03 -16.32 -2.52
CA LEU A 68 0.68 -16.72 -1.30
C LEU A 68 -0.34 -17.18 -0.24
N ALA A 69 -0.07 -18.33 0.39
CA ALA A 69 -0.84 -18.85 1.52
C ALA A 69 0.03 -18.92 2.79
N GLY A 70 -0.60 -18.70 3.94
CA GLY A 70 0.06 -18.87 5.24
C GLY A 70 1.08 -17.78 5.58
N ARG A 71 2.21 -18.18 6.17
CA ARG A 71 3.21 -17.27 6.79
C ARG A 71 3.88 -16.30 5.81
N PRO A 72 4.25 -16.69 4.57
CA PRO A 72 4.87 -15.78 3.61
C PRO A 72 3.94 -14.65 3.18
N ASN A 73 2.66 -14.96 2.90
CA ASN A 73 1.67 -13.96 2.48
C ASN A 73 1.56 -12.81 3.49
N ARG A 74 1.67 -13.15 4.77
CA ARG A 74 1.57 -12.19 5.87
C ARG A 74 2.74 -11.22 5.90
N TRP A 75 3.97 -11.72 5.90
CA TRP A 75 5.15 -10.87 5.99
C TRP A 75 5.25 -9.94 4.78
N VAL A 76 4.98 -10.45 3.59
CA VAL A 76 4.98 -9.66 2.36
C VAL A 76 3.91 -8.55 2.44
N ASN A 77 2.70 -8.83 2.92
CA ASN A 77 1.66 -7.80 3.12
C ASN A 77 2.04 -6.74 4.17
N ILE A 78 2.66 -7.14 5.29
CA ILE A 78 3.09 -6.20 6.33
C ILE A 78 4.20 -5.29 5.80
N VAL A 79 5.21 -5.87 5.16
CA VAL A 79 6.35 -5.11 4.62
C VAL A 79 5.90 -4.18 3.52
N ALA A 80 5.15 -4.67 2.52
CA ALA A 80 4.65 -3.84 1.43
C ALA A 80 3.71 -2.74 1.94
N GLY A 81 2.79 -3.06 2.84
CA GLY A 81 1.90 -2.07 3.45
C GLY A 81 2.67 -0.98 4.19
N ALA A 82 3.64 -1.37 5.03
CA ALA A 82 4.46 -0.43 5.78
C ALA A 82 5.33 0.46 4.88
N VAL A 83 5.95 -0.10 3.83
CA VAL A 83 6.73 0.68 2.86
C VAL A 83 5.84 1.73 2.19
N MET A 84 4.68 1.33 1.68
CA MET A 84 3.75 2.26 1.04
C MET A 84 3.25 3.35 2.01
N THR A 85 2.93 3.00 3.25
CA THR A 85 2.55 3.99 4.27
C THR A 85 3.68 4.98 4.56
N VAL A 86 4.92 4.51 4.73
CA VAL A 86 6.07 5.39 5.01
C VAL A 86 6.35 6.33 3.85
N VAL A 87 6.34 5.81 2.62
CA VAL A 87 6.50 6.63 1.40
C VAL A 87 5.44 7.72 1.35
N GLN A 88 4.17 7.37 1.57
CA GLN A 88 3.07 8.31 1.45
C GLN A 88 3.00 9.33 2.60
N VAL A 89 3.50 8.97 3.79
CA VAL A 89 3.68 9.92 4.88
C VAL A 89 4.85 10.86 4.56
N ALA A 90 5.98 10.34 4.06
CA ALA A 90 7.15 11.14 3.72
C ALA A 90 6.86 12.16 2.62
N SER A 91 6.06 11.80 1.61
CA SER A 91 5.68 12.69 0.52
C SER A 91 4.85 13.90 1.01
N LEU A 92 4.00 13.73 2.03
CA LEU A 92 3.23 14.83 2.64
C LEU A 92 4.11 15.88 3.34
N PHE A 93 5.30 15.49 3.81
CA PHE A 93 6.25 16.41 4.45
C PHE A 93 7.26 17.03 3.48
N ALA A 94 7.34 16.55 2.23
CA ALA A 94 8.32 17.05 1.27
C ALA A 94 8.04 18.50 0.84
N LYS A 95 6.76 18.87 0.67
CA LYS A 95 6.30 20.23 0.31
C LYS A 95 4.88 20.44 0.82
N THR A 96 4.43 21.69 0.87
CA THR A 96 3.03 22.03 1.19
C THR A 96 2.08 21.34 0.20
N PRO A 97 1.33 20.31 0.63
CA PRO A 97 0.55 19.50 -0.29
C PRO A 97 -0.75 20.20 -0.67
N ALA A 98 -1.18 20.01 -1.91
CA ALA A 98 -2.49 20.48 -2.35
C ALA A 98 -3.63 19.73 -1.61
N PRO A 99 -4.80 20.36 -1.39
CA PRO A 99 -5.90 19.72 -0.65
C PRO A 99 -6.35 18.37 -1.21
N TYR A 100 -6.37 18.22 -2.55
CA TYR A 100 -6.70 16.94 -3.19
C TYR A 100 -5.67 15.86 -2.85
N TYR A 101 -4.39 16.21 -2.84
CA TYR A 101 -3.30 15.30 -2.53
C TYR A 101 -3.39 14.81 -1.08
N VAL A 102 -3.71 15.71 -0.14
CA VAL A 102 -3.96 15.35 1.26
C VAL A 102 -5.13 14.38 1.38
N PHE A 103 -6.23 14.63 0.67
CA PHE A 103 -7.40 13.74 0.67
C PHE A 103 -7.05 12.31 0.22
N PHE A 104 -6.38 12.16 -0.93
CA PHE A 104 -5.94 10.84 -1.41
C PHE A 104 -4.94 10.20 -0.45
N SER A 105 -3.97 10.97 0.05
CA SER A 105 -2.96 10.46 1.01
C SER A 105 -3.59 9.88 2.27
N VAL A 106 -4.64 10.51 2.81
CA VAL A 106 -5.35 9.99 3.99
C VAL A 106 -6.01 8.65 3.67
N LEU A 107 -6.63 8.50 2.50
CA LEU A 107 -7.26 7.25 2.08
C LEU A 107 -6.23 6.15 1.81
N GLU A 108 -5.10 6.48 1.19
CA GLU A 108 -3.98 5.57 0.93
C GLU A 108 -3.34 5.07 2.22
N ILE A 109 -3.06 5.97 3.17
CA ILE A 109 -2.54 5.64 4.50
C ILE A 109 -3.55 4.76 5.26
N ALA A 110 -4.84 5.09 5.20
CA ALA A 110 -5.88 4.29 5.85
C ALA A 110 -5.96 2.87 5.26
N ALA A 111 -5.93 2.73 3.94
CA ALA A 111 -5.98 1.43 3.26
C ALA A 111 -4.73 0.57 3.55
N THR A 112 -3.55 1.15 3.45
CA THR A 112 -2.27 0.46 3.73
C THR A 112 -2.13 0.09 5.20
N SER A 113 -2.58 0.95 6.12
CA SER A 113 -2.68 0.62 7.55
C SER A 113 -3.66 -0.52 7.81
N ALA A 114 -4.82 -0.52 7.13
CA ALA A 114 -5.80 -1.60 7.26
C ALA A 114 -5.23 -2.95 6.76
N ILE A 115 -4.40 -2.94 5.71
CA ILE A 115 -3.66 -4.13 5.23
C ILE A 115 -2.72 -4.64 6.32
N VAL A 116 -1.90 -3.77 6.91
CA VAL A 116 -0.95 -4.12 7.97
C VAL A 116 -1.67 -4.68 9.20
N VAL A 117 -2.73 -4.02 9.67
CA VAL A 117 -3.54 -4.47 10.82
C VAL A 117 -4.22 -5.80 10.54
N SER A 118 -4.77 -5.99 9.34
CA SER A 118 -5.40 -7.24 8.93
C SER A 118 -4.39 -8.39 8.90
N ALA A 119 -3.19 -8.14 8.37
CA ALA A 119 -2.10 -9.12 8.35
C ALA A 119 -1.54 -9.38 9.78
N TRP A 120 -1.57 -8.39 10.68
CA TRP A 120 -1.13 -8.55 12.06
C TRP A 120 -2.12 -9.37 12.91
N ARG A 121 -3.41 -9.03 12.86
CA ARG A 121 -4.47 -9.71 13.65
C ARG A 121 -4.57 -11.20 13.37
N TRP A 122 -4.13 -11.64 12.19
CA TRP A 122 -4.02 -13.06 11.86
C TRP A 122 -3.11 -13.85 12.82
N ARG A 123 -2.06 -13.24 13.40
CA ARG A 123 -1.21 -13.87 14.42
C ARG A 123 -1.97 -14.24 15.68
N VAL A 124 -2.79 -13.30 16.15
CA VAL A 124 -3.54 -13.45 17.40
C VAL A 124 -4.55 -14.58 17.29
N ALA A 125 -5.14 -14.78 16.12
CA ALA A 125 -6.04 -15.90 15.87
C ALA A 125 -5.31 -17.24 15.71
N GLY A 126 -4.14 -17.26 15.05
CA GLY A 126 -3.35 -18.48 14.81
C GLY A 126 -2.59 -19.01 16.04
N GLU A 127 -2.31 -18.17 17.03
CA GLU A 127 -1.70 -18.56 18.31
C GLU A 127 -2.74 -19.06 19.35
N ARG A 128 -4.04 -18.99 19.05
CA ARG A 128 -5.16 -19.28 19.99
C ARG A 128 -5.84 -20.64 19.82
N LEU A 129 -5.14 -21.69 19.35
CA LEU A 129 -5.66 -23.05 19.47
C LEU A 129 -5.05 -23.73 20.71
N PRO A 130 -5.73 -23.73 21.88
CA PRO A 130 -5.40 -24.67 22.94
C PRO A 130 -5.57 -26.09 22.39
N ALA A 131 -4.60 -26.96 22.71
CA ALA A 131 -4.56 -28.36 22.29
C ALA A 131 -5.92 -29.05 22.51
N PRO A 132 -6.33 -29.96 21.61
CA PRO A 132 -7.54 -30.74 21.83
C PRO A 132 -7.42 -31.43 23.19
N LYS A 133 -8.39 -31.18 24.08
CA LYS A 133 -8.51 -31.95 25.31
C LYS A 133 -8.65 -33.41 24.87
N VAL A 134 -7.61 -34.20 25.12
CA VAL A 134 -7.65 -35.65 24.99
C VAL A 134 -8.87 -36.10 25.79
N VAL A 135 -9.87 -36.63 25.09
CA VAL A 135 -11.02 -37.27 25.72
C VAL A 135 -10.44 -38.46 26.46
N GLN A 136 -10.23 -38.33 27.77
CA GLN A 136 -9.97 -39.47 28.63
C GLN A 136 -11.26 -40.30 28.65
N SER A 137 -11.28 -41.35 27.83
CA SER A 137 -12.18 -42.47 28.03
C SER A 137 -11.71 -43.23 29.28
N ALA A 138 -12.46 -43.11 30.36
CA ALA A 138 -12.46 -44.04 31.49
C ALA A 138 -13.95 -44.37 31.70
N SER A 139 -14.41 -45.49 31.15
CA SER A 139 -14.47 -46.83 31.77
C SER A 139 -15.51 -46.88 32.88
#